data_AF-A0A7H8TQD8-F1
#
_entry.id   AF-A0A7H8TQD8-F1
#
_cell.length_a   1.000
_cell.length_b   1.000
_cell.length_c   1.000
_cell.angle_alpha   90.00
_cell.angle_beta   90.00
_cell.angle_gamma   90.00
#
_symmetry.space_group_name_H-M   'P 1'
#
loop_
_entity.id
_entity.type
_entity.pdbx_description
1 polymer ?
#
loop_
_entity_poly.entity_id
_entity_poly.type
_entity_poly.pdbx_seq_one_letter_code
_entity_poly.pdbx_strand_id
1 'polypeptide(L)'
;MSPTRFKTILADPPWDHQQQGVKGAERHYRLMSLKRIKDMPVSDLAEDDAHLWLWVTNASLRDGYDVAEAWGFTPRSLLTWVKFRLGLGAYLRNSTEHLLFCTRGKAPVRFKSQPTWINAPVQEHSQKPDEQYAVIERISDGPYLELFARRRPPTTRDWSVWGNQIDADISVPGYWVPSDENHQRNR
;
A
#
# COMPACT_ATOMS: atom_id res chain seq x y z
N MET A 1 26.16 5.87 5.88
CA MET A 1 25.44 5.29 4.73
C MET A 1 24.11 6.02 4.63
N SER A 2 23.76 6.54 3.46
CA SER A 2 22.42 7.09 3.24
C SER A 2 21.38 5.97 3.39
N PRO A 3 20.21 6.22 3.99
CA PRO A 3 19.17 5.20 4.07
C PRO A 3 18.77 4.73 2.66
N THR A 4 18.49 3.43 2.53
CA THR A 4 18.03 2.83 1.27
C THR A 4 16.76 3.54 0.79
N ARG A 5 16.76 4.00 -0.46
CA ARG A 5 15.58 4.55 -1.14
C ARG A 5 15.04 3.53 -2.14
N PHE A 6 13.74 3.60 -2.41
CA PHE A 6 13.00 2.62 -3.19
C PHE A 6 12.47 3.21 -4.48
N LYS A 7 12.58 2.46 -5.58
CA LYS A 7 11.98 2.83 -6.87
C LYS A 7 10.49 2.52 -6.91
N THR A 8 10.03 1.57 -6.09
CA THR A 8 8.62 1.20 -6.04
C THR A 8 8.18 0.98 -4.61
N ILE A 9 7.08 1.63 -4.24
CA ILE A 9 6.44 1.46 -2.95
C ILE A 9 5.03 0.91 -3.15
N LEU A 10 4.69 -0.14 -2.42
CA LEU A 10 3.32 -0.64 -2.23
C LEU A 10 2.86 -0.25 -0.82
N ALA A 11 1.62 0.22 -0.67
CA ALA A 11 1.08 0.55 0.65
C ALA A 11 -0.39 0.14 0.77
N ASP A 12 -0.76 -0.42 1.92
CA ASP A 12 -2.16 -0.69 2.33
C ASP A 12 -2.45 -0.06 3.70
N PRO A 13 -2.62 1.28 3.78
CA PRO A 13 -2.77 1.97 5.06
C PRO A 13 -4.03 1.52 5.83
N PRO A 14 -3.99 1.54 7.17
CA PRO A 14 -5.15 1.27 8.02
C PRO A 14 -6.07 2.50 8.08
N TRP A 15 -6.80 2.74 6.98
CA TRP A 15 -7.69 3.88 6.79
C TRP A 15 -8.70 4.04 7.93
N ASP A 16 -8.74 5.22 8.54
CA ASP A 16 -9.69 5.60 9.60
C ASP A 16 -11.08 6.03 9.06
N HIS A 17 -11.30 5.95 7.74
CA HIS A 17 -12.51 6.48 7.12
C HIS A 17 -13.77 5.68 7.49
N GLN A 18 -14.72 6.34 8.18
CA GLN A 18 -16.12 5.93 8.38
C GLN A 18 -16.35 4.44 8.68
N GLN A 19 -15.67 3.89 9.68
CA GLN A 19 -16.03 2.58 10.27
C GLN A 19 -17.01 2.73 11.47
N GLN A 20 -17.67 3.89 11.62
CA GLN A 20 -18.68 4.11 12.64
C GLN A 20 -19.98 3.36 12.29
N GLY A 21 -20.10 2.14 12.78
CA GLY A 21 -21.28 1.30 12.67
C GLY A 21 -21.11 -0.05 13.36
N VAL A 22 -22.22 -0.76 13.62
CA VAL A 22 -22.29 -2.02 14.41
C VAL A 22 -21.41 -3.16 13.85
N LYS A 23 -20.86 -3.03 12.63
CA LYS A 23 -20.02 -4.01 11.94
C LYS A 23 -18.65 -3.46 11.49
N GLY A 24 -18.17 -2.36 12.09
CA GLY A 24 -16.92 -1.70 11.71
C GLY A 24 -15.66 -2.50 12.04
N ALA A 25 -14.63 -2.34 11.21
CA ALA A 25 -13.29 -2.93 11.34
C ALA A 25 -12.52 -2.45 12.60
N GLU A 26 -13.05 -1.48 13.34
CA GLU A 26 -12.51 -0.95 14.59
C GLU A 26 -12.23 -2.03 15.66
N ARG A 27 -12.86 -3.20 15.57
CA ARG A 27 -12.66 -4.31 16.53
C ARG A 27 -11.36 -5.11 16.32
N HIS A 28 -10.61 -4.88 15.24
CA HIS A 28 -9.51 -5.79 14.85
C HIS A 28 -8.10 -5.14 14.74
N TYR A 29 -7.96 -3.81 14.65
CA TYR A 29 -6.65 -3.13 14.67
C TYR A 29 -6.80 -1.62 15.01
N ARG A 30 -5.74 -0.98 15.55
CA ARG A 30 -5.71 0.48 15.73
C ARG A 30 -5.66 1.15 14.36
N LEU A 31 -6.74 1.85 13.99
CA LEU A 31 -6.80 2.69 12.79
C LEU A 31 -5.83 3.87 12.91
N MET A 32 -5.44 4.44 11.78
CA MET A 32 -4.53 5.57 11.70
C MET A 32 -5.25 6.75 11.05
N SER A 33 -5.36 7.86 11.78
CA SER A 33 -6.01 9.06 11.26
C SER A 33 -5.41 9.46 9.90
N LEU A 34 -6.23 9.99 8.99
CA LEU A 34 -5.79 10.42 7.66
C LEU A 34 -4.61 11.39 7.74
N LYS A 35 -4.63 12.33 8.69
CA LYS A 35 -3.52 13.26 8.93
C LYS A 35 -2.22 12.49 9.21
N ARG A 36 -2.27 11.51 10.10
CA ARG A 36 -1.09 10.72 10.46
C ARG A 36 -0.58 9.86 9.31
N ILE A 37 -1.45 9.37 8.42
CA ILE A 37 -1.04 8.69 7.17
C ILE A 37 -0.33 9.68 6.24
N LYS A 38 -0.92 10.85 5.99
CA LYS A 38 -0.32 11.91 5.16
C LYS A 38 1.04 12.38 5.68
N ASP A 39 1.20 12.47 6.99
CA ASP A 39 2.44 12.92 7.66
C ASP A 39 3.58 11.90 7.59
N MET A 40 3.36 10.67 7.08
CA MET A 40 4.44 9.70 6.95
C MET A 40 5.54 10.21 6.00
N PRO A 41 6.84 10.03 6.35
CA PRO A 41 7.96 10.50 5.53
C PRO A 41 8.22 9.57 4.34
N VAL A 42 7.18 9.13 3.64
CA VAL A 42 7.29 8.24 2.46
C VAL A 42 8.08 8.92 1.34
N SER A 43 8.08 10.24 1.29
CA SER A 43 8.91 11.00 0.37
C SER A 43 10.40 10.73 0.52
N ASP A 44 10.86 10.48 1.73
CA ASP A 44 12.27 10.29 2.06
C ASP A 44 12.71 8.85 1.79
N LEU A 45 11.74 7.93 1.72
CA LEU A 45 11.92 6.53 1.36
C LEU A 45 11.95 6.31 -0.15
N ALA A 46 11.38 7.22 -0.95
CA ALA A 46 11.29 7.06 -2.40
C ALA A 46 12.51 7.67 -3.12
N GLU A 47 12.95 7.02 -4.20
CA GLU A 47 13.83 7.63 -5.18
C GLU A 47 13.17 8.83 -5.88
N ASP A 48 13.96 9.62 -6.60
CA ASP A 48 13.48 10.82 -7.30
C ASP A 48 12.56 10.46 -8.47
N ASP A 49 12.82 9.32 -9.11
CA ASP A 49 11.95 8.69 -10.10
C ASP A 49 11.41 7.37 -9.51
N ALA A 50 10.19 7.40 -8.99
CA ALA A 50 9.60 6.26 -8.28
C ALA A 50 8.12 6.02 -8.62
N HIS A 51 7.65 4.80 -8.38
CA HIS A 51 6.24 4.42 -8.43
C HIS A 51 5.68 4.24 -7.02
N LEU A 52 4.40 4.60 -6.87
CA LEU A 52 3.59 4.25 -5.70
C LEU A 52 2.37 3.47 -6.17
N TRP A 53 2.10 2.37 -5.48
CA TRP A 53 0.91 1.57 -5.58
C TRP A 53 0.18 1.63 -4.24
N LEU A 54 -0.96 2.33 -4.19
CA LEU A 54 -1.66 2.61 -2.94
C LEU A 54 -3.04 1.94 -2.92
N TRP A 55 -3.25 1.00 -2.01
CA TRP A 55 -4.54 0.35 -1.85
C TRP A 55 -5.58 1.30 -1.27
N VAL A 56 -6.73 1.36 -1.95
CA VAL A 56 -7.90 2.15 -1.58
C VAL A 56 -9.17 1.33 -1.80
N THR A 57 -10.20 1.69 -1.06
CA THR A 57 -11.56 1.19 -1.27
C THR A 57 -12.40 2.26 -1.96
N ASN A 58 -13.65 1.94 -2.32
CA ASN A 58 -14.59 2.96 -2.81
C ASN A 58 -14.76 4.13 -1.80
N ALA A 59 -14.68 3.87 -0.50
CA ALA A 59 -14.83 4.88 0.54
C ALA A 59 -13.56 5.71 0.75
N SER A 60 -12.38 5.11 0.65
CA SER A 60 -11.09 5.78 0.86
C SER A 60 -10.45 6.32 -0.43
N LEU A 61 -11.15 6.26 -1.56
CA LEU A 61 -10.59 6.66 -2.86
C LEU A 61 -10.12 8.12 -2.86
N ARG A 62 -10.95 9.04 -2.35
CA ARG A 62 -10.58 10.47 -2.23
C ARG A 62 -9.38 10.66 -1.31
N ASP A 63 -9.38 10.01 -0.15
CA ASP A 63 -8.29 10.05 0.81
C ASP A 63 -6.97 9.53 0.21
N GLY A 64 -7.05 8.50 -0.64
CA GLY A 64 -5.90 7.95 -1.35
C GLY A 64 -5.27 8.92 -2.34
N TYR A 65 -6.06 9.69 -3.08
CA TYR A 65 -5.53 10.76 -3.93
C TYR A 65 -4.76 11.78 -3.09
N ASP A 66 -5.36 12.25 -2.00
CA ASP A 66 -4.72 13.26 -1.16
C ASP A 66 -3.45 12.71 -0.46
N VAL A 67 -3.43 11.43 -0.08
CA VAL A 67 -2.24 10.78 0.52
C VAL A 67 -1.12 10.64 -0.49
N ALA A 68 -1.43 10.20 -1.73
CA ALA A 68 -0.43 10.11 -2.78
C ALA A 68 0.22 11.48 -3.06
N GLU A 69 -0.58 12.54 -3.11
CA GLU A 69 -0.08 13.91 -3.29
C GLU A 69 0.76 14.38 -2.09
N ALA A 70 0.31 14.13 -0.86
CA ALA A 70 1.06 14.47 0.36
C ALA A 70 2.42 13.75 0.43
N TRP A 71 2.50 12.52 -0.07
CA TRP A 71 3.75 11.77 -0.20
C TRP A 71 4.58 12.18 -1.42
N GLY A 72 4.17 13.19 -2.19
CA GLY A 72 4.91 13.72 -3.33
C GLY A 72 4.85 12.83 -4.57
N PHE A 73 3.73 12.13 -4.79
CA PHE A 73 3.46 11.38 -6.02
C PHE A 73 2.30 12.02 -6.78
N THR A 74 2.32 11.88 -8.11
CA THR A 74 1.22 12.25 -9.00
C THR A 74 0.37 11.03 -9.32
N PRO A 75 -0.92 11.01 -8.93
CA PRO A 75 -1.87 9.95 -9.31
C PRO A 75 -2.01 9.84 -10.83
N ARG A 76 -2.02 8.61 -11.37
CA ARG A 76 -2.11 8.36 -12.82
C ARG A 76 -3.34 7.56 -13.21
N SER A 77 -3.51 6.38 -12.64
CA SER A 77 -4.57 5.45 -13.01
C SER A 77 -4.90 4.51 -11.86
N LEU A 78 -6.08 3.88 -11.94
CA LEU A 78 -6.49 2.83 -11.01
C LEU A 78 -6.24 1.47 -11.67
N LEU A 79 -5.73 0.53 -10.89
CA LEU A 79 -5.85 -0.90 -11.13
C LEU A 79 -6.97 -1.44 -10.24
N THR A 80 -8.06 -1.92 -10.82
CA THR A 80 -9.25 -2.37 -10.06
C THR A 80 -9.22 -3.88 -9.86
N TRP A 81 -9.19 -4.32 -8.61
CA TRP A 81 -9.43 -5.71 -8.27
C TRP A 81 -10.94 -6.00 -8.29
N VAL A 82 -11.37 -6.74 -9.32
CA VAL A 82 -12.76 -7.16 -9.50
C VAL A 82 -13.00 -8.46 -8.73
N LYS A 83 -14.04 -8.47 -7.90
CA LYS A 83 -14.46 -9.61 -7.08
C LYS A 83 -15.80 -10.14 -7.58
N PHE A 84 -15.87 -11.42 -7.91
CA PHE A 84 -17.13 -12.09 -8.28
C PHE A 84 -17.96 -12.48 -7.04
N ARG A 85 -18.10 -11.55 -6.09
CA ARG A 85 -18.97 -11.67 -4.92
C ARG A 85 -19.42 -10.29 -4.46
N LEU A 86 -20.61 -10.21 -3.85
CA LEU A 86 -21.14 -8.96 -3.30
C LEU A 86 -20.67 -8.76 -1.86
N GLY A 87 -19.89 -7.70 -1.62
CA GLY A 87 -19.50 -7.23 -0.31
C GLY A 87 -20.57 -6.31 0.33
N LEU A 88 -20.18 -5.60 1.37
CA LEU A 88 -21.02 -4.59 2.04
C LEU A 88 -21.23 -3.35 1.14
N GLY A 89 -22.18 -2.48 1.51
CA GLY A 89 -22.39 -1.20 0.84
C GLY A 89 -23.84 -0.71 0.97
N ALA A 90 -24.02 0.58 1.24
CA ALA A 90 -25.33 1.18 1.51
C ALA A 90 -26.12 1.51 0.23
N TYR A 91 -25.42 2.03 -0.79
CA TYR A 91 -26.04 2.41 -2.08
C TYR A 91 -25.77 1.36 -3.16
N LEU A 92 -24.49 1.08 -3.42
CA LEU A 92 -24.04 0.00 -4.29
C LEU A 92 -23.29 -1.04 -3.45
N ARG A 93 -23.39 -2.31 -3.86
CA ARG A 93 -22.70 -3.42 -3.18
C ARG A 93 -21.24 -3.46 -3.65
N ASN A 94 -20.30 -3.35 -2.71
CA ASN A 94 -18.87 -3.37 -3.05
C ASN A 94 -18.49 -4.72 -3.65
N SER A 95 -18.11 -4.72 -4.93
CA SER A 95 -17.52 -5.86 -5.64
C SER A 95 -16.10 -5.55 -6.13
N THR A 96 -15.53 -4.42 -5.70
CA THR A 96 -14.20 -3.96 -6.12
C THR A 96 -13.40 -3.41 -4.95
N GLU A 97 -12.07 -3.52 -5.07
CA GLU A 97 -11.10 -2.65 -4.40
C GLU A 97 -10.13 -2.12 -5.46
N HIS A 98 -9.39 -1.06 -5.16
CA HIS A 98 -8.56 -0.39 -6.15
C HIS A 98 -7.14 -0.20 -5.63
N LEU A 99 -6.18 -0.29 -6.55
CA LEU A 99 -4.79 0.03 -6.31
C LEU A 99 -4.46 1.25 -7.16
N LEU A 100 -4.27 2.39 -6.50
CA LEU A 100 -3.97 3.67 -7.14
C LEU A 100 -2.50 3.68 -7.57
N PHE A 101 -2.27 3.69 -8.88
CA PHE A 101 -0.95 3.82 -9.47
C PHE A 101 -0.57 5.29 -9.59
N CYS A 102 0.57 5.65 -9.01
CA CYS A 102 1.12 6.99 -9.00
C CYS A 102 2.59 6.98 -9.42
N THR A 103 3.06 8.12 -9.91
CA THR A 103 4.47 8.30 -10.30
C THR A 103 5.05 9.52 -9.61
N ARG A 104 6.35 9.47 -9.29
CA ARG A 104 7.18 10.61 -8.95
C ARG A 104 8.23 10.80 -10.04
N GLY A 105 8.55 12.06 -10.35
CA GLY A 105 9.54 12.39 -11.37
C GLY A 105 9.15 11.86 -12.75
N LYS A 106 10.10 11.20 -13.42
CA LYS A 106 9.98 10.63 -14.78
C LYS A 106 10.06 9.10 -14.78
N ALA A 107 9.57 8.46 -13.71
CA ALA A 107 9.58 7.00 -13.56
C ALA A 107 8.93 6.29 -14.78
N PRO A 108 9.66 5.38 -15.46
CA PRO A 108 9.15 4.68 -16.64
C PRO A 108 8.35 3.43 -16.26
N VAL A 109 7.31 3.13 -17.03
CA VAL A 109 6.63 1.82 -16.98
C VAL A 109 7.31 0.82 -17.92
N ARG A 110 7.55 -0.39 -17.42
CA ARG A 110 8.19 -1.48 -18.18
C ARG A 110 7.24 -2.23 -19.11
N PHE A 111 5.94 -2.20 -18.82
CA PHE A 111 4.91 -2.85 -19.61
C PHE A 111 3.71 -1.92 -19.80
N LYS A 112 3.39 -1.61 -21.06
CA LYS A 112 2.39 -0.59 -21.42
C LYS A 112 0.99 -1.14 -21.66
N SER A 113 0.85 -2.47 -21.73
CA SER A 113 -0.41 -3.12 -22.09
C SER A 113 -1.10 -3.81 -20.89
N GLN A 114 -0.82 -3.38 -19.66
CA GLN A 114 -1.53 -3.87 -18.49
C GLN A 114 -2.96 -3.30 -18.48
N PRO A 115 -4.02 -4.12 -18.46
CA PRO A 115 -5.37 -3.64 -18.23
C PRO A 115 -5.54 -2.99 -16.86
N THR A 116 -6.41 -2.00 -16.75
CA THR A 116 -6.74 -1.27 -15.49
C THR A 116 -7.61 -2.08 -14.53
N TRP A 117 -7.67 -3.40 -14.70
CA TRP A 117 -8.36 -4.31 -13.81
C TRP A 117 -7.63 -5.65 -13.73
N ILE A 118 -7.84 -6.34 -12.61
CA ILE A 118 -7.46 -7.72 -12.38
C ILE A 118 -8.63 -8.49 -11.80
N ASN A 119 -8.71 -9.76 -12.14
CA ASN A 119 -9.50 -10.72 -11.38
C ASN A 119 -8.53 -11.59 -10.59
N ALA A 120 -8.76 -11.71 -9.29
CA ALA A 120 -7.96 -12.53 -8.40
C ALA A 120 -8.84 -13.11 -7.28
N PRO A 121 -8.51 -14.30 -6.74
CA PRO A 121 -9.28 -14.93 -5.68
C PRO A 121 -9.39 -14.04 -4.44
N VAL A 122 -10.57 -14.04 -3.80
CA VAL A 122 -10.73 -13.38 -2.51
C VAL A 122 -10.34 -14.34 -1.41
N GLN A 123 -9.30 -13.98 -0.66
CA GLN A 123 -8.76 -14.77 0.44
C GLN A 123 -9.40 -14.39 1.79
N GLU A 124 -8.70 -14.64 2.89
CA GLU A 124 -9.11 -14.28 4.25
C GLU A 124 -9.32 -12.76 4.42
N HIS A 125 -9.91 -12.37 5.55
CA HIS A 125 -10.42 -11.02 5.74
C HIS A 125 -9.34 -9.94 5.51
N SER A 126 -9.62 -9.01 4.60
CA SER A 126 -8.75 -7.91 4.20
C SER A 126 -7.39 -8.30 3.62
N GLN A 127 -7.17 -9.57 3.25
CA GLN A 127 -5.96 -9.97 2.53
C GLN A 127 -6.06 -9.55 1.05
N LYS A 128 -5.08 -8.79 0.59
CA LYS A 128 -4.92 -8.38 -0.80
C LYS A 128 -4.36 -9.53 -1.65
N PRO A 129 -4.72 -9.62 -2.95
CA PRO A 129 -4.34 -10.73 -3.81
C PRO A 129 -2.83 -10.75 -4.09
N ASP A 130 -2.21 -11.93 -4.12
CA ASP A 130 -0.78 -12.10 -4.42
C ASP A 130 -0.44 -11.70 -5.86
N GLU A 131 -1.43 -11.76 -6.75
CA GLU A 131 -1.31 -11.32 -8.15
C GLU A 131 -0.91 -9.85 -8.28
N GLN A 132 -1.11 -9.03 -7.23
CA GLN A 132 -0.63 -7.65 -7.19
C GLN A 132 0.88 -7.56 -7.40
N TYR A 133 1.67 -8.47 -6.79
CA TYR A 133 3.13 -8.40 -6.85
C TYR A 133 3.62 -8.65 -8.27
N ALA A 134 3.06 -9.67 -8.94
CA ALA A 134 3.39 -9.97 -10.34
C ALA A 134 3.03 -8.81 -11.29
N VAL A 135 1.93 -8.09 -11.03
CA VAL A 135 1.57 -6.89 -11.80
C VAL A 135 2.54 -5.74 -11.53
N ILE A 136 2.83 -5.46 -10.26
CA ILE A 136 3.74 -4.39 -9.84
C ILE A 136 5.14 -4.61 -10.44
N GLU A 137 5.70 -5.80 -10.30
CA GLU A 137 7.04 -6.18 -10.80
C GLU A 137 7.13 -6.22 -12.33
N ARG A 138 6.00 -6.43 -13.02
CA ARG A 138 5.93 -6.33 -14.48
C ARG A 138 6.01 -4.88 -14.96
N ILE A 139 5.45 -3.95 -14.18
CA ILE A 139 5.29 -2.54 -14.57
C ILE A 139 6.43 -1.67 -14.04
N SER A 140 6.95 -1.99 -12.85
CA SER A 140 7.83 -1.12 -12.07
C SER A 140 9.18 -1.78 -11.82
N ASP A 141 10.19 -0.97 -11.52
CA ASP A 141 11.52 -1.45 -11.12
C ASP A 141 11.70 -1.42 -9.60
N GLY A 142 12.56 -2.30 -9.10
CA GLY A 142 13.01 -2.30 -7.70
C GLY A 142 14.24 -1.40 -7.47
N PRO A 143 14.70 -1.26 -6.21
CA PRO A 143 14.26 -2.01 -5.03
C PRO A 143 12.82 -1.66 -4.61
N TYR A 144 12.12 -2.63 -4.01
CA TYR A 144 10.71 -2.53 -3.65
C TYR A 144 10.53 -2.40 -2.13
N LEU A 145 9.53 -1.64 -1.71
CA LEU A 145 9.10 -1.55 -0.32
C LEU A 145 7.59 -1.80 -0.21
N GLU A 146 7.17 -2.67 0.71
CA GLU A 146 5.79 -2.77 1.15
C GLU A 146 5.60 -2.13 2.53
N LEU A 147 4.79 -1.07 2.59
CA LEU A 147 4.36 -0.43 3.82
C LEU A 147 3.05 -1.04 4.32
N PHE A 148 2.95 -1.19 5.64
CA PHE A 148 1.84 -1.84 6.36
C PHE A 148 1.72 -3.34 6.07
N ALA A 149 2.84 -3.98 5.74
CA ALA A 149 2.90 -5.40 5.47
C ALA A 149 2.56 -6.24 6.71
N ARG A 150 1.87 -7.36 6.50
CA ARG A 150 1.57 -8.37 7.53
C ARG A 150 2.24 -9.72 7.28
N ARG A 151 2.81 -9.89 6.09
CA ARG A 151 3.56 -11.08 5.63
C ARG A 151 4.55 -10.64 4.56
N ARG A 152 5.57 -11.45 4.31
CA ARG A 152 6.49 -11.20 3.19
C ARG A 152 5.79 -11.45 1.85
N PRO A 153 6.09 -10.65 0.81
CA PRO A 153 5.68 -10.93 -0.56
C PRO A 153 6.13 -12.33 -1.02
N PRO A 154 5.27 -13.14 -1.68
CA PRO A 154 5.62 -14.45 -2.18
C PRO A 154 6.35 -14.35 -3.53
N THR A 155 7.51 -13.70 -3.54
CA THR A 155 8.34 -13.44 -4.72
C THR A 155 9.82 -13.56 -4.34
N THR A 156 10.68 -13.78 -5.33
CA THR A 156 12.14 -13.78 -5.17
C THR A 156 12.77 -12.41 -5.44
N ARG A 157 11.95 -11.39 -5.76
CA ARG A 157 12.44 -10.02 -5.94
C ARG A 157 12.78 -9.37 -4.61
N ASP A 158 13.63 -8.36 -4.69
CA ASP A 158 14.17 -7.61 -3.56
C ASP A 158 13.13 -6.66 -2.93
N TRP A 159 12.23 -7.23 -2.13
CA TRP A 159 11.22 -6.52 -1.36
C TRP A 159 11.67 -6.36 0.09
N SER A 160 11.78 -5.11 0.52
CA SER A 160 11.76 -4.74 1.93
C SER A 160 10.31 -4.63 2.43
N VAL A 161 10.09 -4.96 3.69
CA VAL A 161 8.77 -4.80 4.33
C VAL A 161 8.84 -3.89 5.55
N TRP A 162 7.76 -3.17 5.81
CA TRP A 162 7.54 -2.44 7.05
C TRP A 162 6.10 -2.61 7.51
N GLY A 163 5.89 -3.00 8.76
CA GLY A 163 4.56 -3.18 9.34
C GLY A 163 4.62 -3.64 10.78
N ASN A 164 3.50 -3.50 11.50
CA ASN A 164 3.42 -3.81 12.92
C ASN A 164 3.22 -5.30 13.25
N GLN A 165 2.98 -6.14 12.23
CA GLN A 165 2.73 -7.58 12.36
C GLN A 165 3.79 -8.43 11.65
N ILE A 166 4.94 -7.83 11.33
CA ILE A 166 6.05 -8.49 10.63
C ILE A 166 7.38 -7.97 11.19
N ASP A 167 8.43 -8.77 11.07
CA ASP A 167 9.79 -8.31 11.30
C ASP A 167 10.19 -7.35 10.17
N ALA A 168 10.08 -6.04 10.43
CA ALA A 168 10.31 -5.01 9.43
C ALA A 168 11.79 -4.95 9.03
N ASP A 169 12.07 -4.69 7.75
CA ASP A 169 13.45 -4.56 7.23
C ASP A 169 13.98 -3.12 7.35
N ILE A 170 13.09 -2.16 7.58
CA ILE A 170 13.41 -0.73 7.74
C ILE A 170 12.74 -0.15 8.99
N SER A 171 13.18 1.03 9.42
CA SER A 171 12.49 1.85 10.43
C SER A 171 12.01 3.14 9.80
N VAL A 172 10.82 3.60 10.18
CA VAL A 172 10.23 4.86 9.67
C VAL A 172 10.21 5.89 10.79
N PRO A 173 10.96 7.02 10.69
CA PRO A 173 11.04 8.01 11.76
C PRO A 173 9.67 8.53 12.20
N GLY A 174 9.40 8.46 13.50
CA GLY A 174 8.11 8.87 14.07
C GLY A 174 6.97 7.84 13.94
N TYR A 175 7.24 6.68 13.33
CA TYR A 175 6.28 5.58 13.13
C TYR A 175 6.89 4.27 13.60
N TRP A 176 6.79 4.03 14.91
CA TRP A 176 7.35 2.85 15.55
C TRP A 176 6.56 1.57 15.22
N VAL A 177 7.29 0.47 15.02
CA VAL A 177 6.75 -0.90 14.94
C VAL A 177 7.48 -1.83 15.92
N PRO A 178 6.89 -2.96 16.36
CA PRO A 178 7.49 -3.83 17.37
C PRO A 178 8.92 -4.30 17.08
N SER A 179 9.28 -4.55 15.81
CA SER A 179 10.63 -4.98 15.44
C SER A 179 11.70 -3.91 15.63
N ASP A 180 11.33 -2.63 15.76
CA ASP A 180 12.29 -1.54 16.03
C ASP A 180 13.01 -1.74 17.37
N GLU A 181 12.38 -2.39 18.37
CA GLU A 181 13.04 -2.74 19.64
C GLU A 181 14.20 -3.73 19.43
N ASN A 182 14.01 -4.72 18.57
CA ASN A 182 15.03 -5.74 18.28
C ASN A 182 16.23 -5.12 17.56
N HIS A 183 15.98 -4.17 16.65
CA HIS A 183 17.04 -3.44 15.97
C HIS A 183 17.84 -2.53 16.89
N GLN A 184 17.22 -1.97 17.93
CA GLN A 184 17.93 -1.16 18.93
C GLN A 184 18.78 -1.99 19.87
N ARG A 185 18.36 -3.22 20.20
CA ARG A 185 19.13 -4.12 21.08
C ARG A 185 20.34 -4.75 20.41
N ASN A 186 20.33 -4.87 19.09
CA ASN A 186 21.40 -5.49 18.29
C ASN A 186 22.39 -4.47 17.68
N ARG A 187 22.31 -3.19 18.07
CA ARG A 187 23.27 -2.13 17.73
C ARG A 187 24.11 -1.78 18.95
#